data_AF-A0AAF5DDA1-F1
#
_entry.id   AF-A0AAF5DDA1-F1
#
_cell.length_a   1.000
_cell.length_b   1.000
_cell.length_c   1.000
_cell.angle_alpha   90.00
_cell.angle_beta   90.00
_cell.angle_gamma   90.00
#
_symmetry.space_group_name_H-M   'P 1'
#
loop_
_entity.id
_entity.type
_entity.pdbx_description
1 polymer ?
#
loop_
_entity_poly.entity_id
_entity_poly.type
_entity_poly.pdbx_seq_one_letter_code
_entity_poly.pdbx_strand_id
1 'polypeptide(L)'
;MSAPLEVETYKTSINVIAVKGSTGGVTTLGTIENIFNEVVGKKISLSNDGTSNNDGNFLNKEQDSFDLLHEIRHWKKRENSKEDPGHYWDYFEILEEKYFSKTNNVEGVLDFMETCEDCIENLWQTDPGYPEKRMVKLINSISIEIIKMLLKVIDENEVWTSEKYLNDLNMALNLTESWNYSVKILTGKVWKQDPFHQWKNEELDTTFFENFIKRIRDIISLRSMPKQIEILFNDREVKRQIDKIIKNTMGNKNPLDFNEYNEDNWRRLMHECNEAIKPLIEKIFPILRGKILPNKLEPNLLINNLIKYKIFLSRNDIKRKLGPELELLLNKLSDLISLKRKELIEFIDKKNFVAGRYLTEIATKIIWIRQQKNQSIEMKNVCQEVIGSLDTYKSFEEILTEYIKEVEGVEGELFDEWCRKINNSITDDSQSINLQTTGRIMEIESDSGRINITYSDSLVKLLREVRQLLSMGLNIPGKILNVVSTGEKFYRYGIILKQVAHFYNTIEEQMLPCHQAMMLEEAIAFEKLILPKKNGVEKSIKVTWDDPKKLELYINKLQKAAEKLTSTQ
;
A
#
# COMPACT_ATOMS: atom_id res chain seq x y z
N MET A 1 -28.91 -14.76 -10.11
CA MET A 1 -28.19 -14.63 -8.83
C MET A 1 -26.75 -15.08 -9.07
N SER A 2 -25.77 -14.18 -9.11
CA SER A 2 -24.36 -14.57 -9.16
C SER A 2 -23.94 -15.11 -7.79
N ALA A 3 -23.34 -16.29 -7.73
CA ALA A 3 -22.87 -16.90 -6.50
C ALA A 3 -21.91 -15.95 -5.76
N PRO A 4 -21.93 -15.90 -4.42
CA PRO A 4 -20.94 -15.18 -3.65
C PRO A 4 -19.55 -15.75 -3.93
N LEU A 5 -18.57 -14.86 -4.13
CA LEU A 5 -17.17 -15.25 -4.33
C LEU A 5 -16.69 -16.09 -3.16
N GLU A 6 -15.91 -17.14 -3.46
CA GLU A 6 -15.28 -17.96 -2.45
C GLU A 6 -14.32 -17.12 -1.60
N VAL A 7 -14.11 -17.54 -0.35
CA VAL A 7 -13.35 -16.80 0.67
C VAL A 7 -11.95 -16.42 0.17
N GLU A 8 -11.31 -17.30 -0.61
CA GLU A 8 -10.00 -17.04 -1.18
C GLU A 8 -10.03 -15.92 -2.22
N THR A 9 -11.03 -15.91 -3.12
CA THR A 9 -11.19 -14.87 -4.13
C THR A 9 -11.59 -13.54 -3.51
N TYR A 10 -12.37 -13.55 -2.42
CA TYR A 10 -12.72 -12.34 -1.64
C TYR A 10 -11.48 -11.72 -0.99
N LYS A 11 -10.58 -12.53 -0.41
CA LYS A 11 -9.32 -12.05 0.17
C LYS A 11 -8.45 -11.38 -0.87
N THR A 12 -8.28 -11.97 -2.06
CA THR A 12 -7.47 -11.39 -3.13
C THR A 12 -8.10 -10.11 -3.68
N SER A 13 -9.37 -10.14 -4.07
CA SER A 13 -10.01 -9.00 -4.73
C SER A 13 -10.22 -7.78 -3.84
N ILE A 14 -10.40 -7.94 -2.52
CA ILE A 14 -10.52 -6.81 -1.58
C ILE A 14 -9.17 -6.36 -1.04
N ASN A 15 -8.18 -7.25 -0.86
CA ASN A 15 -6.82 -6.79 -0.56
C ASN A 15 -6.32 -5.82 -1.63
N VAL A 16 -6.61 -6.09 -2.92
CA VAL A 16 -6.27 -5.17 -4.02
C VAL A 16 -6.91 -3.78 -3.85
N ILE A 17 -8.12 -3.69 -3.27
CA ILE A 17 -8.79 -2.41 -3.02
C ILE A 17 -8.22 -1.71 -1.77
N ALA A 18 -7.95 -2.47 -0.71
CA ALA A 18 -7.43 -1.93 0.56
C ALA A 18 -5.99 -1.39 0.42
N VAL A 19 -5.16 -2.03 -0.41
CA VAL A 19 -3.81 -1.57 -0.74
C VAL A 19 -3.80 -0.13 -1.28
N LYS A 20 -4.81 0.27 -2.05
CA LYS A 20 -4.88 1.65 -2.57
C LYS A 20 -5.21 2.70 -1.50
N GLY A 21 -5.53 2.30 -0.28
CA GLY A 21 -6.15 3.17 0.74
C GLY A 21 -5.39 3.40 2.05
N SER A 22 -4.40 2.61 2.47
CA SER A 22 -3.76 2.86 3.78
C SER A 22 -2.42 2.18 3.97
N THR A 23 -1.48 2.96 4.53
CA THR A 23 -0.25 2.47 5.13
C THR A 23 -0.13 3.00 6.56
N GLY A 24 -1.09 2.62 7.40
CA GLY A 24 -0.91 2.67 8.85
C GLY A 24 -0.30 1.36 9.35
N GLY A 25 1.01 1.35 9.63
CA GLY A 25 1.61 0.40 10.58
C GLY A 25 2.05 -0.97 10.07
N VAL A 26 2.13 -1.19 8.76
CA VAL A 26 2.90 -2.32 8.20
C VAL A 26 4.06 -1.69 7.44
N THR A 27 5.28 -2.20 7.69
CA THR A 27 6.54 -1.71 7.12
C THR A 27 6.33 -1.28 5.67
N THR A 28 6.83 -0.09 5.34
CA THR A 28 6.69 0.58 4.03
C THR A 28 6.90 -0.35 2.83
N LEU A 29 7.61 -1.46 3.04
CA LEU A 29 7.92 -2.56 2.13
C LEU A 29 6.70 -3.27 1.52
N GLY A 30 5.71 -3.70 2.32
CA GLY A 30 4.56 -4.46 1.78
C GLY A 30 3.62 -3.65 0.88
N THR A 31 3.71 -2.32 0.95
CA THR A 31 2.91 -1.42 0.12
C THR A 31 3.56 -1.23 -1.25
N ILE A 32 4.89 -1.30 -1.32
CA ILE A 32 5.64 -1.13 -2.56
C ILE A 32 5.41 -2.35 -3.46
N GLU A 33 5.42 -3.58 -2.93
CA GLU A 33 5.13 -4.80 -3.72
C GLU A 33 3.76 -4.74 -4.42
N ASN A 34 2.72 -4.24 -3.73
CA ASN A 34 1.38 -4.24 -4.31
C ASN A 34 1.14 -3.09 -5.30
N ILE A 35 1.88 -1.98 -5.19
CA ILE A 35 1.82 -0.91 -6.19
C ILE A 35 2.50 -1.36 -7.51
N PHE A 36 3.54 -2.19 -7.43
CA PHE A 36 4.32 -2.59 -8.60
C PHE A 36 3.70 -3.69 -9.46
N ASN A 37 2.94 -4.62 -8.86
CA ASN A 37 2.34 -5.72 -9.63
C ASN A 37 1.20 -5.29 -10.57
N GLU A 38 0.48 -4.20 -10.30
CA GLU A 38 -0.58 -3.73 -11.22
C GLU A 38 -0.09 -2.81 -12.34
N VAL A 39 1.05 -2.12 -12.19
CA VAL A 39 1.47 -1.12 -13.19
C VAL A 39 2.29 -1.73 -14.34
N VAL A 40 2.95 -2.89 -14.13
CA VAL A 40 3.84 -3.47 -15.15
C VAL A 40 3.43 -4.89 -15.59
N GLY A 41 2.22 -5.32 -15.20
CA GLY A 41 1.60 -6.57 -15.66
C GLY A 41 1.20 -6.60 -17.14
N LYS A 42 2.10 -6.28 -18.08
CA LYS A 42 1.98 -6.67 -19.50
C LYS A 42 3.32 -7.11 -20.07
N LYS A 43 3.43 -8.44 -20.15
CA LYS A 43 4.26 -9.27 -21.05
C LYS A 43 5.74 -9.37 -20.69
N ILE A 44 6.00 -10.35 -19.85
CA ILE A 44 7.18 -11.21 -19.90
C ILE A 44 7.28 -11.79 -21.31
N SER A 45 8.38 -11.52 -21.99
CA SER A 45 8.88 -12.36 -23.09
C SER A 45 10.35 -12.57 -22.81
N LEU A 46 10.63 -13.78 -22.31
CA LEU A 46 11.95 -14.32 -22.05
C LEU A 46 12.72 -14.40 -23.37
N SER A 47 13.86 -13.72 -23.43
CA SER A 47 14.92 -14.07 -24.37
C SER A 47 16.22 -14.08 -23.61
N ASN A 48 16.64 -15.30 -23.28
CA ASN A 48 18.02 -15.64 -22.96
C ASN A 48 18.92 -15.12 -24.09
N ASP A 49 19.99 -14.44 -23.75
CA ASP A 49 21.24 -14.59 -24.48
C ASP A 49 22.43 -14.27 -23.59
N GLY A 50 23.51 -14.98 -23.86
CA GLY A 50 24.58 -15.24 -22.93
C GLY A 50 25.63 -14.15 -22.83
N THR A 51 26.30 -14.19 -21.67
CA THR A 51 27.75 -14.02 -21.50
C THR A 51 28.41 -12.78 -22.11
N SER A 52 28.87 -11.87 -21.25
CA SER A 52 30.29 -11.49 -21.28
C SER A 52 30.74 -10.93 -19.93
N ASN A 53 31.82 -11.52 -19.41
CA ASN A 53 32.59 -11.01 -18.29
C ASN A 53 33.28 -9.71 -18.71
N ASN A 54 33.19 -8.68 -17.88
CA ASN A 54 34.19 -7.62 -17.82
C ASN A 54 34.38 -7.24 -16.35
N ASP A 55 35.33 -7.91 -15.70
CA ASP A 55 35.87 -7.50 -14.42
C ASP A 55 36.61 -6.16 -14.61
N GLY A 56 35.91 -5.07 -14.29
CA GLY A 56 36.44 -3.72 -14.25
C GLY A 56 37.36 -3.51 -13.04
N ASN A 57 38.62 -3.26 -13.32
CA ASN A 57 39.76 -3.05 -12.41
C ASN A 57 39.50 -2.20 -11.15
N PHE A 58 39.78 -2.84 -10.01
CA PHE A 58 40.72 -2.40 -8.97
C PHE A 58 40.64 -0.94 -8.44
N LEU A 59 39.88 -0.76 -7.35
CA LEU A 59 40.12 0.29 -6.35
C LEU A 59 41.23 -0.18 -5.39
N ASN A 60 42.50 0.05 -5.77
CA ASN A 60 43.65 -0.15 -4.88
C ASN A 60 44.13 1.22 -4.39
N LYS A 61 43.68 1.62 -3.20
CA LYS A 61 44.44 2.56 -2.36
C LYS A 61 44.39 2.03 -0.92
N GLU A 62 45.57 1.58 -0.50
CA GLU A 62 45.89 1.13 0.85
C GLU A 62 45.66 2.24 1.88
N GLN A 63 44.55 2.17 2.59
CA GLN A 63 44.37 2.72 3.95
C GLN A 63 43.37 1.80 4.65
N ASP A 64 43.87 0.84 5.45
CA ASP A 64 43.09 -0.08 6.31
C ASP A 64 41.65 -0.30 5.82
N SER A 65 41.52 -0.88 4.61
CA SER A 65 40.26 -0.86 3.86
C SER A 65 39.22 -1.70 4.59
N PHE A 66 38.39 -1.03 5.36
CA PHE A 66 37.19 -1.62 5.91
C PHE A 66 36.25 -1.91 4.74
N ASP A 67 35.97 -3.18 4.51
CA ASP A 67 35.14 -3.68 3.43
C ASP A 67 34.21 -4.76 4.02
N LEU A 68 32.98 -4.83 3.53
CA LEU A 68 31.91 -5.67 4.08
C LEU A 68 32.35 -7.13 4.16
N LEU A 69 33.00 -7.62 3.10
CA LEU A 69 33.54 -8.97 3.06
C LEU A 69 34.68 -9.19 4.06
N HIS A 70 35.44 -8.15 4.38
CA HIS A 70 36.48 -8.21 5.42
C HIS A 70 35.85 -8.25 6.80
N GLU A 71 34.76 -7.52 7.04
CA GLU A 71 34.04 -7.54 8.32
C GLU A 71 33.30 -8.88 8.53
N ILE A 72 32.66 -9.44 7.49
CA ILE A 72 32.08 -10.79 7.51
C ILE A 72 33.17 -11.82 7.85
N ARG A 73 34.31 -11.79 7.14
CA ARG A 73 35.45 -12.67 7.43
C ARG A 73 36.03 -12.47 8.83
N HIS A 74 35.96 -11.26 9.37
CA HIS A 74 36.45 -10.91 10.70
C HIS A 74 35.60 -11.56 11.81
N TRP A 75 34.27 -11.58 11.66
CA TRP A 75 33.37 -12.21 12.63
C TRP A 75 33.25 -13.72 12.45
N LYS A 76 33.32 -14.22 11.20
CA LYS A 76 33.39 -15.66 10.91
C LYS A 76 34.54 -16.37 11.63
N LYS A 77 35.71 -15.72 11.70
CA LYS A 77 36.88 -16.25 12.42
C LYS A 77 36.71 -16.27 13.94
N ARG A 78 35.73 -15.54 14.46
CA ARG A 78 35.44 -15.40 15.89
C ARG A 78 34.15 -16.09 16.32
N GLU A 79 33.55 -16.85 15.41
CA GLU A 79 32.41 -17.70 15.69
C GLU A 79 32.66 -18.52 16.96
N ASN A 80 31.74 -18.41 17.93
CA ASN A 80 31.80 -19.10 19.22
C ASN A 80 33.07 -18.83 20.06
N SER A 81 33.81 -17.75 19.75
CA SER A 81 34.98 -17.34 20.53
C SER A 81 34.60 -16.39 21.65
N LYS A 82 35.43 -16.31 22.70
CA LYS A 82 35.29 -15.30 23.76
C LYS A 82 35.47 -13.85 23.26
N GLU A 83 35.95 -13.68 22.03
CA GLU A 83 36.13 -12.37 21.40
C GLU A 83 34.84 -11.84 20.73
N ASP A 84 33.78 -12.65 20.66
CA ASP A 84 32.45 -12.28 20.19
C ASP A 84 31.40 -12.43 21.32
N PRO A 85 31.44 -11.56 22.35
CA PRO A 85 30.52 -11.66 23.49
C PRO A 85 29.05 -11.38 23.11
N GLY A 86 28.82 -10.70 21.99
CA GLY A 86 27.49 -10.35 21.50
C GLY A 86 26.90 -11.35 20.52
N HIS A 87 27.64 -12.41 20.14
CA HIS A 87 27.24 -13.31 19.06
C HIS A 87 26.95 -12.56 17.75
N TYR A 88 27.75 -11.53 17.44
CA TYR A 88 27.57 -10.72 16.23
C TYR A 88 27.61 -11.56 14.95
N TRP A 89 28.35 -12.67 14.96
CA TRP A 89 28.42 -13.59 13.83
C TRP A 89 27.03 -14.08 13.37
N ASP A 90 26.10 -14.33 14.28
CA ASP A 90 24.76 -14.85 13.96
C ASP A 90 24.01 -13.91 13.00
N TYR A 91 24.24 -12.59 13.12
CA TYR A 91 23.67 -11.59 12.22
C TYR A 91 24.46 -11.43 10.91
N PHE A 92 25.78 -11.62 10.96
CA PHE A 92 26.64 -11.59 9.77
C PHE A 92 26.50 -12.85 8.90
N GLU A 93 26.11 -13.98 9.46
CA GLU A 93 25.85 -15.23 8.73
C GLU A 93 24.71 -15.03 7.73
N ILE A 94 23.57 -14.48 8.18
CA ILE A 94 22.42 -14.15 7.33
C ILE A 94 22.83 -13.18 6.22
N LEU A 95 23.65 -12.17 6.57
CA LEU A 95 24.17 -11.20 5.62
C LEU A 95 25.10 -11.84 4.57
N GLU A 96 25.97 -12.77 4.99
CA GLU A 96 26.87 -13.52 4.10
C GLU A 96 26.07 -14.38 3.12
N GLU A 97 25.07 -15.13 3.60
CA GLU A 97 24.20 -15.94 2.76
C GLU A 97 23.51 -15.09 1.69
N LYS A 98 22.93 -13.96 2.09
CA LYS A 98 22.24 -13.06 1.16
C LYS A 98 23.20 -12.39 0.18
N TYR A 99 24.39 -11.97 0.63
CA TYR A 99 25.39 -11.36 -0.25
C TYR A 99 25.85 -12.29 -1.38
N PHE A 100 25.99 -13.60 -1.11
CA PHE A 100 26.36 -14.59 -2.14
C PHE A 100 25.19 -15.10 -2.97
N SER A 101 23.95 -14.87 -2.53
CA SER A 101 22.77 -15.06 -3.37
C SER A 101 22.79 -14.02 -4.49
N LYS A 102 23.18 -14.41 -5.70
CA LYS A 102 23.40 -13.49 -6.83
C LYS A 102 22.18 -12.58 -7.07
N THR A 103 22.34 -11.28 -6.81
CA THR A 103 21.31 -10.25 -7.04
C THR A 103 21.43 -9.71 -8.47
N ASN A 104 20.71 -10.34 -9.40
CA ASN A 104 20.73 -9.93 -10.82
C ASN A 104 19.57 -9.00 -11.20
N ASN A 105 18.68 -8.68 -10.26
CA ASN A 105 17.50 -7.85 -10.44
C ASN A 105 17.37 -6.86 -9.28
N VAL A 106 16.56 -5.81 -9.49
CA VAL A 106 16.34 -4.78 -8.47
C VAL A 106 15.66 -5.35 -7.21
N GLU A 107 14.78 -6.33 -7.39
CA GLU A 107 14.11 -7.06 -6.30
C GLU A 107 15.12 -7.78 -5.38
N GLY A 108 16.13 -8.46 -5.94
CA GLY A 108 17.18 -9.07 -5.12
C GLY A 108 18.00 -8.04 -4.34
N VAL A 109 18.20 -6.84 -4.90
CA VAL A 109 18.86 -5.73 -4.19
C VAL A 109 17.99 -5.20 -3.05
N LEU A 110 16.66 -5.13 -3.25
CA LEU A 110 15.73 -4.77 -2.19
C LEU A 110 15.83 -5.75 -1.03
N ASP A 111 15.74 -7.06 -1.27
CA ASP A 111 15.85 -8.04 -0.20
C ASP A 111 17.20 -7.97 0.53
N PHE A 112 18.30 -7.71 -0.21
CA PHE A 112 19.61 -7.52 0.39
C PHE A 112 19.65 -6.28 1.29
N MET A 113 19.03 -5.19 0.84
CA MET A 113 18.90 -3.95 1.61
C MET A 113 18.11 -4.19 2.90
N GLU A 114 16.98 -4.88 2.85
CA GLU A 114 16.18 -5.26 4.03
C GLU A 114 17.01 -6.10 5.02
N THR A 115 17.74 -7.10 4.51
CA THR A 115 18.63 -7.93 5.32
C THR A 115 19.73 -7.09 5.97
N CYS A 116 20.25 -6.07 5.27
CA CYS A 116 21.20 -5.13 5.82
C CYS A 116 20.60 -4.26 6.93
N GLU A 117 19.39 -3.75 6.74
CA GLU A 117 18.66 -2.95 7.74
C GLU A 117 18.44 -3.76 9.02
N ASP A 118 17.94 -5.00 8.89
CA ASP A 118 17.77 -5.91 10.02
C ASP A 118 19.10 -6.22 10.70
N CYS A 119 20.16 -6.49 9.92
CA CYS A 119 21.48 -6.79 10.47
C CYS A 119 22.04 -5.61 11.29
N ILE A 120 22.03 -4.38 10.75
CA ILE A 120 22.57 -3.22 11.47
C ILE A 120 21.74 -2.86 12.70
N GLU A 121 20.41 -3.02 12.65
CA GLU A 121 19.53 -2.76 13.79
C GLU A 121 19.78 -3.77 14.91
N ASN A 122 19.83 -5.06 14.59
CA ASN A 122 20.06 -6.12 15.58
C ASN A 122 21.47 -6.06 16.19
N LEU A 123 22.50 -5.79 15.38
CA LEU A 123 23.87 -5.58 15.86
C LEU A 123 23.95 -4.42 16.87
N TRP A 124 23.18 -3.35 16.64
CA TRP A 124 23.15 -2.22 17.57
C TRP A 124 22.49 -2.57 18.91
N GLN A 125 21.44 -3.38 18.89
CA GLN A 125 20.66 -3.77 20.09
C GLN A 125 21.28 -4.90 20.92
N THR A 126 22.41 -5.46 20.47
CA THR A 126 23.12 -6.54 21.16
C THR A 126 23.72 -6.06 22.50
N ASP A 127 23.99 -6.97 23.45
CA ASP A 127 24.73 -6.67 24.69
C ASP A 127 25.98 -7.59 24.80
N PRO A 128 27.22 -7.04 24.68
CA PRO A 128 27.52 -5.63 24.46
C PRO A 128 27.11 -5.16 23.07
N GLY A 129 26.77 -3.87 22.96
CA GLY A 129 26.35 -3.27 21.70
C GLY A 129 27.50 -3.11 20.71
N TYR A 130 27.19 -3.28 19.42
CA TYR A 130 28.20 -3.18 18.37
C TYR A 130 28.86 -1.78 18.36
N PRO A 131 30.20 -1.67 18.24
CA PRO A 131 30.88 -0.39 18.40
C PRO A 131 30.51 0.66 17.33
N GLU A 132 30.15 1.88 17.77
CA GLU A 132 29.76 3.00 16.90
C GLU A 132 30.72 3.25 15.73
N LYS A 133 32.03 3.32 16.00
CA LYS A 133 33.04 3.56 14.96
C LYS A 133 33.08 2.46 13.90
N ARG A 134 32.79 1.22 14.27
CA ARG A 134 32.68 0.11 13.33
C ARG A 134 31.35 0.15 12.59
N MET A 135 30.27 0.52 13.27
CA MET A 135 28.94 0.67 12.66
C MET A 135 28.96 1.70 11.52
N VAL A 136 29.61 2.87 11.72
CA VAL A 136 29.77 3.87 10.66
C VAL A 136 30.45 3.28 9.43
N LYS A 137 31.55 2.53 9.64
CA LYS A 137 32.28 1.90 8.53
C LYS A 137 31.46 0.80 7.86
N LEU A 138 30.69 0.04 8.63
CA LEU A 138 29.78 -1.00 8.13
C LEU A 138 28.70 -0.41 7.24
N ILE A 139 27.98 0.61 7.71
CA ILE A 139 26.95 1.29 6.93
C ILE A 139 27.52 1.88 5.64
N ASN A 140 28.69 2.52 5.71
CA ASN A 140 29.35 3.06 4.52
C ASN A 140 29.74 1.95 3.52
N SER A 141 30.25 0.83 4.02
CA SER A 141 30.60 -0.30 3.16
C SER A 141 29.36 -0.95 2.53
N ILE A 142 28.29 -1.13 3.29
CA ILE A 142 27.01 -1.63 2.78
C ILE A 142 26.47 -0.69 1.70
N SER A 143 26.51 0.62 1.94
CA SER A 143 26.06 1.63 0.98
C SER A 143 26.82 1.54 -0.35
N ILE A 144 28.14 1.34 -0.29
CA ILE A 144 28.98 1.12 -1.48
C ILE A 144 28.59 -0.19 -2.19
N GLU A 145 28.35 -1.27 -1.46
CA GLU A 145 27.93 -2.55 -2.05
C GLU A 145 26.54 -2.48 -2.69
N ILE A 146 25.57 -1.81 -2.05
CA ILE A 146 24.25 -1.54 -2.64
C ILE A 146 24.42 -0.78 -3.96
N ILE A 147 25.25 0.27 -3.99
CA ILE A 147 25.55 1.00 -5.23
C ILE A 147 26.12 0.06 -6.28
N LYS A 148 27.13 -0.75 -5.96
CA LYS A 148 27.73 -1.70 -6.91
C LYS A 148 26.71 -2.71 -7.44
N MET A 149 25.83 -3.23 -6.58
CA MET A 149 24.77 -4.15 -7.00
C MET A 149 23.78 -3.45 -7.94
N LEU A 150 23.34 -2.25 -7.62
CA LEU A 150 22.45 -1.46 -8.49
C LEU A 150 23.11 -1.15 -9.84
N LEU A 151 24.40 -0.78 -9.83
CA LEU A 151 25.16 -0.53 -11.05
C LEU A 151 25.30 -1.78 -11.93
N LYS A 152 25.38 -2.98 -11.34
CA LYS A 152 25.39 -4.24 -12.10
C LYS A 152 24.03 -4.57 -12.72
N VAL A 153 22.93 -4.21 -12.04
CA VAL A 153 21.57 -4.44 -12.55
C VAL A 153 21.23 -3.49 -13.69
N ILE A 154 21.71 -2.24 -13.61
CA ILE A 154 21.51 -1.24 -14.66
C ILE A 154 22.57 -1.46 -15.76
N ASP A 155 22.18 -2.03 -16.90
CA ASP A 155 23.09 -2.24 -18.03
C ASP A 155 23.54 -0.91 -18.64
N GLU A 156 24.85 -0.67 -18.57
CA GLU A 156 25.55 0.52 -19.06
C GLU A 156 25.22 0.84 -20.53
N ASN A 157 25.04 -0.19 -21.37
CA ASN A 157 24.87 -0.03 -22.81
C ASN A 157 23.44 0.35 -23.20
N GLU A 158 22.45 0.05 -22.35
CA GLU A 158 21.02 0.21 -22.67
C GLU A 158 20.30 1.32 -21.88
N VAL A 159 20.99 1.99 -20.94
CA VAL A 159 20.47 3.11 -20.13
C VAL A 159 19.71 4.14 -20.98
N TRP A 160 20.28 4.48 -22.15
CA TRP A 160 19.74 5.52 -23.02
C TRP A 160 18.75 5.03 -24.09
N THR A 161 18.60 3.73 -24.30
CA THR A 161 17.84 3.17 -25.44
C THR A 161 16.59 2.42 -25.02
N SER A 162 16.63 1.66 -23.93
CA SER A 162 15.55 0.76 -23.52
C SER A 162 14.62 1.40 -22.48
N GLU A 163 13.32 1.02 -22.52
CA GLU A 163 12.29 1.49 -21.57
C GLU A 163 12.29 0.63 -20.29
N LYS A 164 12.73 -0.63 -20.39
CA LYS A 164 12.89 -1.54 -19.24
C LYS A 164 13.80 -0.94 -18.17
N TYR A 165 14.97 -0.43 -18.57
CA TYR A 165 15.93 0.16 -17.65
C TYR A 165 15.49 1.50 -17.05
N LEU A 166 14.51 2.20 -17.64
CA LEU A 166 13.92 3.37 -16.98
C LEU A 166 13.14 2.94 -15.73
N ASN A 167 12.44 1.82 -15.77
CA ASN A 167 11.78 1.27 -14.59
C ASN A 167 12.80 0.83 -13.55
N ASP A 168 13.86 0.11 -13.98
CA ASP A 168 14.93 -0.33 -13.09
C ASP A 168 15.65 0.87 -12.43
N LEU A 169 15.88 1.96 -13.17
CA LEU A 169 16.41 3.22 -12.64
C LEU A 169 15.48 3.86 -11.60
N ASN A 170 14.17 3.91 -11.86
CA ASN A 170 13.22 4.45 -10.89
C ASN A 170 13.15 3.60 -9.62
N MET A 171 13.20 2.28 -9.76
CA MET A 171 13.27 1.37 -8.61
C MET A 171 14.59 1.57 -7.85
N ALA A 172 15.72 1.64 -8.54
CA ALA A 172 17.02 1.92 -7.93
C ALA A 172 17.03 3.27 -7.20
N LEU A 173 16.40 4.31 -7.77
CA LEU A 173 16.24 5.60 -7.10
C LEU A 173 15.43 5.44 -5.80
N ASN A 174 14.30 4.73 -5.85
CA ASN A 174 13.46 4.54 -4.66
C ASN A 174 14.19 3.73 -3.58
N LEU A 175 14.92 2.68 -3.94
CA LEU A 175 15.72 1.89 -3.00
C LEU A 175 16.80 2.73 -2.34
N THR A 176 17.52 3.52 -3.13
CA THR A 176 18.54 4.42 -2.57
C THR A 176 17.93 5.52 -1.72
N GLU A 177 16.81 6.12 -2.09
CA GLU A 177 16.12 7.07 -1.22
C GLU A 177 15.66 6.43 0.10
N SER A 178 15.16 5.19 0.04
CA SER A 178 14.73 4.43 1.22
C SER A 178 15.90 4.13 2.14
N TRP A 179 17.00 3.53 1.64
CA TRP A 179 18.19 3.25 2.44
C TRP A 179 18.76 4.51 3.10
N ASN A 180 18.85 5.60 2.34
CA ASN A 180 19.35 6.88 2.86
C ASN A 180 18.47 7.39 4.01
N TYR A 181 17.15 7.27 3.86
CA TYR A 181 16.19 7.66 4.86
C TYR A 181 16.29 6.77 6.12
N SER A 182 16.36 5.44 5.95
CA SER A 182 16.53 4.47 7.04
C SER A 182 17.78 4.77 7.86
N VAL A 183 18.93 4.93 7.20
CA VAL A 183 20.21 5.26 7.86
C VAL A 183 20.13 6.57 8.64
N LYS A 184 19.53 7.62 8.06
CA LYS A 184 19.35 8.91 8.74
C LYS A 184 18.41 8.82 9.93
N ILE A 185 17.35 8.02 9.87
CA ILE A 185 16.43 7.82 11.00
C ILE A 185 17.09 7.03 12.11
N LEU A 186 17.75 5.93 11.79
CA LEU A 186 18.43 5.08 12.76
C LEU A 186 19.48 5.88 13.53
N THR A 187 20.40 6.53 12.80
CA THR A 187 21.51 7.30 13.41
C THR A 187 21.07 8.65 13.98
N GLY A 188 20.07 9.30 13.40
CA GLY A 188 19.63 10.65 13.78
C GLY A 188 18.58 10.68 14.89
N LYS A 189 17.75 9.65 15.02
CA LYS A 189 16.63 9.63 15.99
C LYS A 189 16.62 8.38 16.86
N VAL A 190 16.56 7.19 16.26
CA VAL A 190 16.29 5.94 16.99
C VAL A 190 17.41 5.61 17.96
N TRP A 191 18.65 5.49 17.47
CA TRP A 191 19.80 5.12 18.29
C TRP A 191 20.27 6.23 19.23
N LYS A 192 19.91 7.50 18.97
CA LYS A 192 20.14 8.58 19.95
C LYS A 192 19.21 8.50 21.15
N GLN A 193 18.03 7.89 20.98
CA GLN A 193 17.04 7.71 22.03
C GLN A 193 17.15 6.36 22.73
N ASP A 194 18.07 5.49 22.29
CA ASP A 194 18.32 4.20 22.92
C ASP A 194 18.84 4.39 24.35
N PRO A 195 18.19 3.85 25.39
CA PRO A 195 18.63 4.06 26.77
C PRO A 195 19.92 3.29 27.14
N PHE A 196 20.26 2.22 26.43
CA PHE A 196 21.36 1.32 26.78
C PHE A 196 22.61 1.55 25.92
N HIS A 197 22.44 1.82 24.62
CA HIS A 197 23.54 2.00 23.68
C HIS A 197 23.32 3.22 22.77
N GLN A 198 23.59 4.41 23.32
CA GLN A 198 23.35 5.68 22.63
C GLN A 198 24.34 5.96 21.50
N TRP A 199 23.82 6.35 20.34
CA TRP A 199 24.60 6.96 19.27
C TRP A 199 25.09 8.35 19.70
N LYS A 200 26.42 8.54 19.80
CA LYS A 200 27.01 9.78 20.34
C LYS A 200 27.36 10.80 19.26
N ASN A 201 27.70 10.35 18.06
CA ASN A 201 28.08 11.24 16.97
C ASN A 201 26.85 11.93 16.34
N GLU A 202 27.14 12.89 15.46
CA GLU A 202 26.14 13.49 14.60
C GLU A 202 25.57 12.48 13.58
N GLU A 203 24.59 12.92 12.80
CA GLU A 203 24.02 12.10 11.73
C GLU A 203 25.14 11.63 10.79
N LEU A 204 25.05 10.37 10.34
CA LEU A 204 26.07 9.76 9.50
C LEU A 204 26.16 10.52 8.18
N ASP A 205 27.39 10.83 7.74
CA ASP A 205 27.63 11.50 6.47
C ASP A 205 27.27 10.58 5.29
N THR A 206 26.13 10.87 4.66
CA THR A 206 25.62 10.15 3.49
C THR A 206 25.93 10.86 2.17
N THR A 207 26.88 11.80 2.12
CA THR A 207 27.17 12.64 0.92
C THR A 207 27.47 11.83 -0.34
N PHE A 208 28.27 10.75 -0.23
CA PHE A 208 28.56 9.86 -1.36
C PHE A 208 27.28 9.25 -1.94
N PHE A 209 26.39 8.79 -1.06
CA PHE A 209 25.13 8.18 -1.43
C PHE A 209 24.13 9.21 -2.00
N GLU A 210 24.12 10.43 -1.44
CA GLU A 210 23.33 11.54 -1.98
C GLU A 210 23.79 11.98 -3.37
N ASN A 211 25.10 11.94 -3.64
CA ASN A 211 25.64 12.22 -4.97
C ASN A 211 25.21 11.14 -5.97
N PHE A 212 25.18 9.87 -5.55
CA PHE A 212 24.65 8.78 -6.39
C PHE A 212 23.17 8.97 -6.70
N ILE A 213 22.35 9.30 -5.68
CA ILE A 213 20.92 9.63 -5.85
C ILE A 213 20.75 10.80 -6.83
N LYS A 214 21.53 11.88 -6.70
CA LYS A 214 21.49 13.01 -7.64
C LYS A 214 21.81 12.58 -9.07
N ARG A 215 22.83 11.74 -9.26
CA ARG A 215 23.22 11.23 -10.57
C ARG A 215 22.13 10.37 -11.21
N ILE A 216 21.50 9.47 -10.45
CA ILE A 216 20.37 8.68 -10.94
C ILE A 216 19.21 9.59 -11.34
N ARG A 217 18.87 10.60 -10.52
CA ARG A 217 17.81 11.58 -10.86
C ARG A 217 18.12 12.33 -12.15
N ASP A 218 19.37 12.74 -12.37
CA ASP A 218 19.79 13.40 -13.61
C ASP A 218 19.60 12.48 -14.83
N ILE A 219 19.99 11.19 -14.71
CA ILE A 219 19.81 10.19 -15.76
C ILE A 219 18.32 10.00 -16.07
N ILE A 220 17.48 9.80 -15.05
CA ILE A 220 16.02 9.65 -15.19
C ILE A 220 15.42 10.91 -15.84
N SER A 221 15.90 12.09 -15.46
CA SER A 221 15.44 13.37 -16.01
C SER A 221 15.72 13.48 -17.50
N LEU A 222 16.95 13.21 -17.93
CA LEU A 222 17.31 13.20 -19.34
C LEU A 222 16.54 12.12 -20.11
N ARG A 223 16.38 10.93 -19.53
CA ARG A 223 15.78 9.79 -20.22
C ARG A 223 14.26 9.91 -20.40
N SER A 224 13.57 10.47 -19.40
CA SER A 224 12.11 10.66 -19.44
C SER A 224 11.69 11.87 -20.30
N MET A 225 12.57 12.86 -20.48
CA MET A 225 12.30 14.09 -21.19
C MET A 225 11.81 13.90 -22.64
N PRO A 226 12.47 13.12 -23.52
CA PRO A 226 12.01 12.90 -24.90
C PRO A 226 10.58 12.37 -24.95
N LYS A 227 10.22 11.44 -24.04
CA LYS A 227 8.89 10.85 -23.99
C LYS A 227 7.83 11.82 -23.48
N GLN A 228 8.17 12.60 -22.44
CA GLN A 228 7.26 13.64 -21.93
C GLN A 228 6.97 14.70 -22.98
N ILE A 229 7.99 15.09 -23.76
CA ILE A 229 7.86 16.03 -24.87
C ILE A 229 7.02 15.43 -26.00
N GLU A 230 7.27 14.18 -26.41
CA GLU A 230 6.42 13.48 -27.39
C GLU A 230 4.95 13.50 -26.97
N ILE A 231 4.66 13.18 -25.70
CA ILE A 231 3.28 13.11 -25.19
C ILE A 231 2.66 14.52 -25.08
N LEU A 232 3.43 15.53 -24.71
CA LEU A 232 2.93 16.88 -24.50
C LEU A 232 2.60 17.58 -25.84
N PHE A 233 3.40 17.34 -26.88
CA PHE A 233 3.32 18.07 -28.15
C PHE A 233 2.82 17.23 -29.32
N ASN A 234 2.70 15.90 -29.16
CA ASN A 234 2.43 14.94 -30.24
C ASN A 234 3.42 15.08 -31.41
N ASP A 235 4.64 15.55 -31.11
CA ASP A 235 5.69 15.82 -32.08
C ASP A 235 6.82 14.78 -31.93
N ARG A 236 6.84 13.83 -32.86
CA ARG A 236 7.85 12.77 -32.91
C ARG A 236 9.20 13.27 -33.41
N GLU A 237 9.25 14.40 -34.13
CA GLU A 237 10.49 14.95 -34.67
C GLU A 237 11.32 15.59 -33.56
N VAL A 238 10.68 16.37 -32.69
CA VAL A 238 11.34 16.96 -31.52
C VAL A 238 11.91 15.87 -30.62
N LYS A 239 11.15 14.79 -30.36
CA LYS A 239 11.66 13.63 -29.63
C LYS A 239 12.95 13.09 -30.26
N ARG A 240 12.95 12.81 -31.57
CA ARG A 240 14.13 12.27 -32.29
C ARG A 240 15.32 13.22 -32.22
N GLN A 241 15.10 14.54 -32.26
CA GLN A 241 16.16 15.52 -32.12
C GLN A 241 16.78 15.48 -30.72
N ILE A 242 15.96 15.38 -29.67
CA ILE A 242 16.44 15.29 -28.28
C ILE A 242 17.15 13.95 -28.04
N ASP A 243 16.59 12.82 -28.50
CA ASP A 243 17.24 11.51 -28.42
C ASP A 243 18.62 11.54 -29.09
N LYS A 244 18.73 12.20 -30.25
CA LYS A 244 20.00 12.37 -30.96
C LYS A 244 20.98 13.24 -30.18
N ILE A 245 20.52 14.32 -29.55
CA ILE A 245 21.36 15.18 -28.71
C ILE A 245 21.89 14.39 -27.52
N ILE A 246 21.02 13.72 -26.77
CA ILE A 246 21.39 12.89 -25.61
C ILE A 246 22.38 11.81 -26.02
N LYS A 247 22.12 11.10 -27.12
CA LYS A 247 23.04 10.07 -27.63
C LYS A 247 24.41 10.65 -28.01
N ASN A 248 24.44 11.83 -28.62
CA ASN A 248 25.70 12.46 -29.03
C ASN A 248 26.52 12.99 -27.85
N THR A 249 25.86 13.53 -26.82
CA THR A 249 26.55 14.10 -25.64
C THR A 249 26.89 13.04 -24.60
N MET A 250 25.99 12.09 -24.36
CA MET A 250 26.11 11.09 -23.28
C MET A 250 26.51 9.70 -23.77
N GLY A 251 26.15 9.32 -25.01
CA GLY A 251 26.23 7.93 -25.45
C GLY A 251 27.64 7.34 -25.58
N ASN A 252 28.67 8.18 -25.64
CA ASN A 252 30.07 7.74 -25.73
C ASN A 252 30.74 7.53 -24.36
N LYS A 253 30.04 7.78 -23.24
CA LYS A 253 30.59 7.64 -21.89
C LYS A 253 29.64 6.85 -21.02
N ASN A 254 30.20 6.01 -20.14
CA ASN A 254 29.40 5.26 -19.20
C ASN A 254 28.77 6.22 -18.17
N PRO A 255 27.44 6.41 -18.16
CA PRO A 255 26.79 7.24 -17.17
C PRO A 255 26.90 6.65 -15.76
N LEU A 256 27.31 5.39 -15.62
CA LEU A 256 27.39 4.66 -14.37
C LEU A 256 28.82 4.55 -13.80
N ASP A 257 29.83 5.13 -14.46
CA ASP A 257 31.18 5.30 -13.90
C ASP A 257 31.16 6.36 -12.76
N PHE A 258 30.50 6.01 -11.66
CA PHE A 258 30.33 6.84 -10.48
C PHE A 258 31.56 6.73 -9.59
N ASN A 259 32.39 7.78 -9.63
CA ASN A 259 33.48 7.98 -8.70
C ASN A 259 33.64 9.50 -8.46
N GLU A 260 34.24 9.88 -7.33
CA GLU A 260 34.38 11.30 -6.95
C GLU A 260 35.09 12.15 -8.02
N TYR A 261 36.03 11.55 -8.77
CA TYR A 261 36.78 12.23 -9.83
C TYR A 261 35.95 12.48 -11.10
N ASN A 262 34.97 11.62 -11.38
CA ASN A 262 34.14 11.68 -12.56
C ASN A 262 32.93 12.59 -12.37
N GLU A 263 32.58 12.98 -11.15
CA GLU A 263 31.44 13.86 -10.88
C GLU A 263 31.59 15.23 -11.55
N ASP A 264 32.80 15.81 -11.59
CA ASP A 264 33.03 17.07 -12.29
C ASP A 264 32.85 16.93 -13.80
N ASN A 265 33.29 15.80 -14.37
CA ASN A 265 33.08 15.47 -15.78
C ASN A 265 31.59 15.23 -16.07
N TRP A 266 30.86 14.53 -15.20
CA TRP A 266 29.42 14.33 -15.30
C TRP A 266 28.66 15.66 -15.31
N ARG A 267 28.96 16.57 -14.38
CA ARG A 267 28.33 17.91 -14.33
C ARG A 267 28.59 18.71 -15.60
N ARG A 268 29.79 18.63 -16.19
CA ARG A 268 30.12 19.27 -17.47
C ARG A 268 29.30 18.70 -18.62
N LEU A 269 29.23 17.37 -18.75
CA LEU A 269 28.43 16.71 -19.79
C LEU A 269 26.94 17.02 -19.66
N MET A 270 26.44 17.04 -18.43
CA MET A 270 25.06 17.41 -18.12
C MET A 270 24.79 18.85 -18.54
N HIS A 271 25.72 19.77 -18.28
CA HIS A 271 25.63 21.15 -18.73
C HIS A 271 25.64 21.27 -20.27
N GLU A 272 26.56 20.61 -20.96
CA GLU A 272 26.64 20.59 -22.43
C GLU A 272 25.36 20.05 -23.07
N CYS A 273 24.83 18.93 -22.54
CA CYS A 273 23.57 18.35 -22.98
C CYS A 273 22.40 19.32 -22.76
N ASN A 274 22.33 19.96 -21.59
CA ASN A 274 21.28 20.92 -21.28
C ASN A 274 21.32 22.15 -22.19
N GLU A 275 22.51 22.71 -22.47
CA GLU A 275 22.65 23.82 -23.41
C GLU A 275 22.30 23.41 -24.85
N ALA A 276 22.63 22.18 -25.27
CA ALA A 276 22.23 21.68 -26.58
C ALA A 276 20.72 21.47 -26.73
N ILE A 277 20.02 21.08 -25.65
CA ILE A 277 18.56 20.88 -25.64
C ILE A 277 17.79 22.21 -25.53
N LYS A 278 18.38 23.23 -24.92
CA LYS A 278 17.75 24.53 -24.63
C LYS A 278 17.03 25.21 -25.81
N PRO A 279 17.56 25.25 -27.05
CA PRO A 279 16.84 25.83 -28.19
C PRO A 279 15.55 25.09 -28.54
N LEU A 280 15.50 23.77 -28.27
CA LEU A 280 14.29 22.97 -28.46
C LEU A 280 13.27 23.30 -27.35
N ILE A 281 13.70 23.35 -26.09
CA ILE A 281 12.84 23.75 -24.97
C ILE A 281 12.22 25.13 -25.23
N GLU A 282 12.97 26.08 -25.79
CA GLU A 282 12.47 27.42 -26.09
C GLU A 282 11.37 27.44 -27.17
N LYS A 283 11.50 26.63 -28.23
CA LYS A 283 10.44 26.49 -29.25
C LYS A 283 9.15 25.92 -28.66
N ILE A 284 9.31 25.06 -27.67
CA ILE A 284 8.26 24.26 -27.06
C ILE A 284 7.54 25.02 -25.93
N PHE A 285 8.22 25.99 -25.33
CA PHE A 285 7.78 26.75 -24.18
C PHE A 285 6.38 27.39 -24.28
N PRO A 286 5.99 28.02 -25.42
CA PRO A 286 4.65 28.61 -25.55
C PRO A 286 3.52 27.58 -25.45
N ILE A 287 3.76 26.35 -25.92
CA ILE A 287 2.75 25.29 -25.87
C ILE A 287 2.63 24.75 -24.44
N LEU A 288 3.76 24.60 -23.74
CA LEU A 288 3.79 24.23 -22.32
C LEU A 288 3.01 25.24 -21.48
N ARG A 289 3.23 26.55 -21.68
CA ARG A 289 2.45 27.61 -21.04
C ARG A 289 0.95 27.38 -21.25
N GLY A 290 0.53 27.17 -22.50
CA GLY A 290 -0.89 26.93 -22.82
C GLY A 290 -1.52 25.72 -22.14
N LYS A 291 -0.75 24.74 -21.66
CA LYS A 291 -1.21 23.53 -20.96
C LYS A 291 -1.19 23.65 -19.43
N ILE A 292 -0.46 24.61 -18.89
CA ILE A 292 -0.37 24.88 -17.45
C ILE A 292 -1.33 26.02 -17.06
N LEU A 293 -1.66 26.91 -17.99
CA LEU A 293 -2.58 28.01 -17.72
C LEU A 293 -3.95 27.49 -17.22
N PRO A 294 -4.40 27.91 -16.03
CA PRO A 294 -5.60 27.38 -15.38
C PRO A 294 -6.90 27.66 -16.15
N ASN A 295 -6.95 28.73 -16.94
CA ASN A 295 -8.18 29.17 -17.62
C ASN A 295 -8.72 28.20 -18.68
N LYS A 296 -7.98 27.13 -19.02
CA LYS A 296 -8.36 26.17 -20.08
C LYS A 296 -8.73 24.79 -19.57
N LEU A 297 -8.59 24.50 -18.28
CA LEU A 297 -8.62 23.13 -17.78
C LEU A 297 -9.47 23.01 -16.52
N GLU A 298 -10.16 21.86 -16.41
CA GLU A 298 -10.77 21.50 -15.14
C GLU A 298 -9.69 21.35 -14.07
N PRO A 299 -9.97 21.76 -12.82
CA PRO A 299 -8.91 21.86 -11.85
C PRO A 299 -8.24 20.50 -11.50
N ASN A 300 -8.99 19.40 -11.49
CA ASN A 300 -8.42 18.05 -11.30
C ASN A 300 -7.44 17.65 -12.42
N LEU A 301 -7.63 18.17 -13.64
CA LEU A 301 -6.70 17.95 -14.74
C LEU A 301 -5.40 18.74 -14.58
N LEU A 302 -5.40 19.81 -13.79
CA LEU A 302 -4.19 20.59 -13.51
C LEU A 302 -3.17 19.76 -12.71
N ILE A 303 -3.62 19.09 -11.65
CA ILE A 303 -2.76 18.20 -10.84
C ILE A 303 -2.26 17.05 -11.70
N ASN A 304 -3.12 16.43 -12.53
CA ASN A 304 -2.71 15.36 -13.44
C ASN A 304 -1.65 15.83 -14.45
N ASN A 305 -1.76 17.06 -14.96
CA ASN A 305 -0.72 17.63 -15.82
C ASN A 305 0.58 17.88 -15.06
N LEU A 306 0.51 18.37 -13.81
CA LEU A 306 1.69 18.53 -12.97
C LEU A 306 2.38 17.19 -12.71
N ILE A 307 1.65 16.13 -12.38
CA ILE A 307 2.18 14.77 -12.20
C ILE A 307 2.84 14.28 -13.49
N LYS A 308 2.13 14.40 -14.61
CA LYS A 308 2.54 13.89 -15.91
C LYS A 308 3.79 14.57 -16.47
N TYR A 309 3.93 15.87 -16.23
CA TYR A 309 5.04 16.68 -16.72
C TYR A 309 6.01 17.07 -15.60
N LYS A 310 5.91 16.42 -14.43
CA LYS A 310 6.66 16.71 -13.20
C LYS A 310 8.14 16.86 -13.47
N ILE A 311 8.77 15.85 -14.07
CA ILE A 311 10.22 15.82 -14.29
C ILE A 311 10.68 16.96 -15.21
N PHE A 312 9.93 17.23 -16.28
CA PHE A 312 10.20 18.35 -17.17
C PHE A 312 10.02 19.70 -16.48
N LEU A 313 8.95 19.87 -15.70
CA LEU A 313 8.67 21.08 -14.92
C LEU A 313 9.64 21.28 -13.75
N SER A 314 10.23 20.21 -13.24
CA SER A 314 11.19 20.23 -12.13
C SER A 314 12.53 20.90 -12.51
N ARG A 315 12.82 21.10 -13.81
CA ARG A 315 14.07 21.71 -14.29
C ARG A 315 14.13 23.22 -14.00
N ASN A 316 15.26 23.68 -13.46
CA ASN A 316 15.44 25.04 -12.97
C ASN A 316 15.24 26.13 -14.03
N ASP A 317 15.65 25.88 -15.27
CA ASP A 317 15.49 26.80 -16.39
C ASP A 317 14.00 27.01 -16.77
N ILE A 318 13.21 25.94 -16.70
CA ILE A 318 11.77 25.95 -16.97
C ILE A 318 11.02 26.60 -15.81
N LYS A 319 11.30 26.20 -14.56
CA LYS A 319 10.72 26.83 -13.35
C LYS A 319 10.87 28.34 -13.37
N ARG A 320 12.08 28.82 -13.63
CA ARG A 320 12.38 30.27 -13.65
C ARG A 320 11.59 31.00 -14.73
N LYS A 321 11.42 30.41 -15.92
CA LYS A 321 10.68 31.05 -17.02
C LYS A 321 9.16 30.97 -16.86
N LEU A 322 8.66 30.00 -16.08
CA LEU A 322 7.22 29.79 -15.80
C LEU A 322 6.76 30.33 -14.45
N GLY A 323 7.64 31.02 -13.69
CA GLY A 323 7.32 31.52 -12.35
C GLY A 323 5.93 32.17 -12.24
N PRO A 324 5.60 33.18 -13.08
CA PRO A 324 4.29 33.85 -13.02
C PRO A 324 3.11 32.91 -13.30
N GLU A 325 3.24 31.99 -14.25
CA GLU A 325 2.20 31.01 -14.56
C GLU A 325 2.02 29.98 -13.44
N LEU A 326 3.11 29.59 -12.76
CA LEU A 326 3.08 28.70 -11.61
C LEU A 326 2.45 29.37 -10.39
N GLU A 327 2.64 30.68 -10.20
CA GLU A 327 1.93 31.45 -9.16
C GLU A 327 0.41 31.49 -9.41
N LEU A 328 0.01 31.76 -10.66
CA LEU A 328 -1.41 31.72 -11.05
C LEU A 328 -2.01 30.33 -10.84
N LEU A 329 -1.25 29.29 -11.18
CA LEU A 329 -1.65 27.91 -10.95
C LEU A 329 -1.83 27.65 -9.45
N LEU A 330 -0.89 28.07 -8.60
CA LEU A 330 -0.94 27.88 -7.16
C LEU A 330 -2.18 28.52 -6.51
N ASN A 331 -2.55 29.72 -6.96
CA ASN A 331 -3.79 30.37 -6.53
C ASN A 331 -5.01 29.52 -6.92
N LYS A 332 -5.04 28.97 -8.13
CA LYS A 332 -6.13 28.08 -8.56
C LYS A 332 -6.16 26.75 -7.80
N LEU A 333 -4.99 26.22 -7.42
CA LEU A 333 -4.88 25.05 -6.58
C LEU A 333 -5.38 25.32 -5.15
N SER A 334 -5.23 26.55 -4.66
CA SER A 334 -5.79 26.98 -3.37
C SER A 334 -7.32 27.06 -3.41
N ASP A 335 -7.89 27.60 -4.49
CA ASP A 335 -9.34 27.58 -4.73
C ASP A 335 -9.88 26.15 -4.77
N LEU A 336 -9.10 25.24 -5.35
CA LEU A 336 -9.40 23.83 -5.44
C LEU A 336 -9.50 23.15 -4.07
N ILE A 337 -8.53 23.42 -3.19
CA ILE A 337 -8.56 22.90 -1.81
C ILE A 337 -9.82 23.43 -1.11
N SER A 338 -10.16 24.70 -1.33
CA SER A 338 -11.39 25.29 -0.79
C SER A 338 -12.66 24.61 -1.32
N LEU A 339 -12.69 24.20 -2.59
CA LEU A 339 -13.77 23.42 -3.17
C LEU A 339 -13.84 22.02 -2.55
N LYS A 340 -12.69 21.33 -2.45
CA LYS A 340 -12.60 20.01 -1.82
C LYS A 340 -13.02 20.01 -0.35
N ARG A 341 -12.70 21.08 0.39
CA ARG A 341 -13.21 21.30 1.77
C ARG A 341 -14.73 21.33 1.81
N LYS A 342 -15.39 22.02 0.87
CA LYS A 342 -16.86 22.02 0.78
C LYS A 342 -17.42 20.64 0.44
N GLU A 343 -16.81 19.96 -0.53
CA GLU A 343 -17.20 18.58 -0.89
C GLU A 343 -17.06 17.61 0.30
N LEU A 344 -16.02 17.76 1.13
CA LEU A 344 -15.83 16.98 2.36
C LEU A 344 -16.96 17.22 3.35
N ILE A 345 -17.34 18.48 3.60
CA ILE A 345 -18.44 18.82 4.51
C ILE A 345 -19.77 18.25 3.98
N GLU A 346 -20.07 18.47 2.70
CA GLU A 346 -21.28 17.90 2.07
C GLU A 346 -21.29 16.37 2.10
N PHE A 347 -20.12 15.73 2.02
CA PHE A 347 -19.97 14.29 2.11
C PHE A 347 -20.29 13.75 3.50
N ILE A 348 -19.87 14.46 4.55
CA ILE A 348 -20.19 14.13 5.95
C ILE A 348 -21.70 14.27 6.19
N ASP A 349 -22.33 15.33 5.67
CA ASP A 349 -23.75 15.61 5.84
C ASP A 349 -24.66 14.63 5.08
N LYS A 350 -24.16 14.01 4.01
CA LYS A 350 -24.90 13.00 3.23
C LYS A 350 -25.10 11.72 4.03
N LYS A 351 -26.24 11.64 4.73
CA LYS A 351 -26.69 10.43 5.44
C LYS A 351 -26.93 9.23 4.53
N ASN A 352 -27.36 9.45 3.30
CA ASN A 352 -27.72 8.38 2.37
C ASN A 352 -26.60 8.14 1.36
N PHE A 353 -25.68 7.24 1.71
CA PHE A 353 -24.64 6.81 0.80
C PHE A 353 -25.05 5.51 0.08
N VAL A 354 -25.02 5.52 -1.25
CA VAL A 354 -25.23 4.29 -2.05
C VAL A 354 -23.94 3.49 -2.02
N ALA A 355 -23.80 2.65 -0.99
CA ALA A 355 -22.68 1.72 -0.93
C ALA A 355 -22.78 0.72 -2.09
N GLY A 356 -21.64 0.45 -2.75
CA GLY A 356 -21.58 -0.62 -3.75
C GLY A 356 -22.01 -1.95 -3.13
N ARG A 357 -22.55 -2.88 -3.93
CA ARG A 357 -23.11 -4.18 -3.47
C ARG A 357 -22.23 -4.95 -2.46
N TYR A 358 -20.91 -4.77 -2.55
CA TYR A 358 -19.91 -5.46 -1.72
C TYR A 358 -19.40 -4.64 -0.53
N LEU A 359 -19.47 -3.32 -0.58
CA LEU A 359 -18.94 -2.45 0.47
C LEU A 359 -20.03 -2.07 1.46
N THR A 360 -19.63 -1.90 2.71
CA THR A 360 -20.49 -1.32 3.74
C THR A 360 -20.46 0.20 3.64
N GLU A 361 -21.44 0.87 4.23
CA GLU A 361 -21.53 2.32 4.20
C GLU A 361 -20.28 2.96 4.85
N ILE A 362 -19.89 2.48 6.02
CA ILE A 362 -18.70 2.94 6.74
C ILE A 362 -17.42 2.68 5.95
N ALA A 363 -17.27 1.49 5.37
CA ALA A 363 -16.10 1.17 4.55
C ALA A 363 -16.02 2.06 3.31
N THR A 364 -17.16 2.36 2.67
CA THR A 364 -17.14 3.23 1.49
C THR A 364 -16.80 4.67 1.85
N LYS A 365 -17.28 5.16 3.00
CA LYS A 365 -16.91 6.48 3.53
C LYS A 365 -15.41 6.58 3.81
N ILE A 366 -14.84 5.60 4.49
CA ILE A 366 -13.40 5.57 4.82
C ILE A 366 -12.54 5.46 3.57
N ILE A 367 -12.92 4.63 2.59
CA ILE A 367 -12.20 4.52 1.31
C ILE A 367 -12.18 5.87 0.58
N TRP A 368 -13.32 6.57 0.54
CA TRP A 368 -13.41 7.87 -0.12
C TRP A 368 -12.52 8.93 0.57
N ILE A 369 -12.53 8.97 1.90
CA ILE A 369 -11.69 9.89 2.70
C ILE A 369 -10.21 9.62 2.47
N ARG A 370 -9.81 8.35 2.51
CA ARG A 370 -8.44 7.92 2.20
C ARG A 370 -8.02 8.29 0.79
N GLN A 371 -8.92 8.18 -0.18
CA GLN A 371 -8.67 8.65 -1.54
C GLN A 371 -8.41 10.16 -1.57
N GLN A 372 -9.21 10.97 -0.85
CA GLN A 372 -8.98 12.41 -0.77
C GLN A 372 -7.65 12.76 -0.10
N LYS A 373 -7.31 12.05 0.99
CA LYS A 373 -6.02 12.18 1.69
C LYS A 373 -4.87 11.87 0.74
N ASN A 374 -4.90 10.72 0.07
CA ASN A 374 -3.83 10.28 -0.83
C ASN A 374 -3.64 11.24 -2.01
N GLN A 375 -4.74 11.72 -2.61
CA GLN A 375 -4.67 12.74 -3.66
C GLN A 375 -4.05 14.05 -3.16
N SER A 376 -4.32 14.43 -1.91
CA SER A 376 -3.79 15.66 -1.31
C SER A 376 -2.31 15.53 -0.96
N ILE A 377 -1.87 14.35 -0.51
CA ILE A 377 -0.46 14.03 -0.29
C ILE A 377 0.31 14.00 -1.61
N GLU A 378 -0.25 13.37 -2.65
CA GLU A 378 0.35 13.37 -3.99
C GLU A 378 0.46 14.80 -4.54
N MET A 379 -0.60 15.59 -4.40
CA MET A 379 -0.60 17.01 -4.76
C MET A 379 0.49 17.78 -4.00
N LYS A 380 0.64 17.54 -2.69
CA LYS A 380 1.70 18.16 -1.87
C LYS A 380 3.08 17.82 -2.42
N ASN A 381 3.36 16.54 -2.64
CA ASN A 381 4.66 16.07 -3.12
C ASN A 381 5.02 16.66 -4.50
N VAL A 382 4.05 16.68 -5.43
CA VAL A 382 4.26 17.20 -6.78
C VAL A 382 4.44 18.72 -6.76
N CYS A 383 3.63 19.44 -5.99
CA CYS A 383 3.74 20.89 -5.88
C CYS A 383 5.02 21.31 -5.17
N GLN A 384 5.47 20.57 -4.15
CA GLN A 384 6.75 20.82 -3.49
C GLN A 384 7.91 20.70 -4.49
N GLU A 385 7.89 19.66 -5.32
CA GLU A 385 8.97 19.46 -6.29
C GLU A 385 8.95 20.48 -7.43
N VAL A 386 7.77 20.84 -7.95
CA VAL A 386 7.65 21.73 -9.11
C VAL A 386 7.63 23.22 -8.73
N ILE A 387 6.93 23.57 -7.65
CA ILE A 387 6.58 24.95 -7.27
C ILE A 387 7.24 25.37 -5.94
N GLY A 388 7.88 24.44 -5.21
CA GLY A 388 8.43 24.70 -3.87
C GLY A 388 9.51 25.79 -3.78
N SER A 389 10.07 26.24 -4.91
CA SER A 389 11.01 27.37 -4.95
C SER A 389 10.35 28.75 -4.89
N LEU A 390 9.03 28.84 -5.06
CA LEU A 390 8.30 30.11 -5.00
C LEU A 390 7.98 30.48 -3.55
N ASP A 391 8.10 31.76 -3.21
CA ASP A 391 7.79 32.24 -1.84
C ASP A 391 6.31 32.03 -1.46
N THR A 392 5.41 32.14 -2.43
CA THR A 392 3.96 31.91 -2.26
C THR A 392 3.62 30.47 -1.91
N TYR A 393 4.50 29.50 -2.24
CA TYR A 393 4.28 28.09 -1.97
C TYR A 393 4.09 27.80 -0.48
N LYS A 394 4.79 28.51 0.42
CA LYS A 394 4.68 28.28 1.88
C LYS A 394 3.24 28.45 2.37
N SER A 395 2.57 29.52 1.94
CA SER A 395 1.18 29.78 2.30
C SER A 395 0.23 28.70 1.77
N PHE A 396 0.47 28.21 0.55
CA PHE A 396 -0.30 27.10 -0.03
C PHE A 396 -0.03 25.79 0.70
N GLU A 397 1.22 25.50 1.05
CA GLU A 397 1.59 24.29 1.79
C GLU A 397 0.90 24.24 3.16
N GLU A 398 0.81 25.38 3.86
CA GLU A 398 0.08 25.50 5.12
C GLU A 398 -1.40 25.14 4.93
N ILE A 399 -2.08 25.73 3.93
CA ILE A 399 -3.49 25.45 3.61
C ILE A 399 -3.70 23.98 3.26
N LEU A 400 -2.82 23.40 2.43
CA LEU A 400 -2.90 22.01 2.02
C LEU A 400 -2.65 21.06 3.19
N THR A 401 -1.68 21.38 4.05
CA THR A 401 -1.36 20.57 5.23
C THR A 401 -2.48 20.63 6.26
N GLU A 402 -3.12 21.78 6.44
CA GLU A 402 -4.34 21.92 7.25
C GLU A 402 -5.47 21.06 6.67
N TYR A 403 -5.70 21.09 5.36
CA TYR A 403 -6.72 20.25 4.72
C TYR A 403 -6.44 18.76 4.89
N ILE A 404 -5.18 18.32 4.77
CA ILE A 404 -4.81 16.91 5.02
C ILE A 404 -5.16 16.51 6.46
N LYS A 405 -4.86 17.37 7.45
CA LYS A 405 -5.20 17.13 8.85
C LYS A 405 -6.71 17.11 9.10
N GLU A 406 -7.48 17.97 8.43
CA GLU A 406 -8.95 17.94 8.48
C GLU A 406 -9.48 16.59 7.97
N VAL A 407 -8.99 16.12 6.82
CA VAL A 407 -9.39 14.82 6.24
C VAL A 407 -9.01 13.66 7.17
N GLU A 408 -7.83 13.69 7.78
CA GLU A 408 -7.41 12.70 8.79
C GLU A 408 -8.28 12.75 10.05
N GLY A 409 -8.65 13.94 10.50
CA GLY A 409 -9.58 14.14 11.61
C GLY A 409 -10.95 13.51 11.32
N VAL A 410 -11.49 13.73 10.13
CA VAL A 410 -12.78 13.14 9.71
C VAL A 410 -12.70 11.61 9.62
N GLU A 411 -11.57 11.03 9.20
CA GLU A 411 -11.37 9.57 9.24
C GLU A 411 -11.49 9.04 10.68
N GLY A 412 -10.81 9.71 11.62
CA GLY A 412 -10.87 9.38 13.05
C GLY A 412 -12.28 9.52 13.62
N GLU A 413 -12.95 10.64 13.36
CA GLU A 413 -14.31 10.92 13.85
C GLU A 413 -15.33 9.89 13.36
N LEU A 414 -15.29 9.52 12.08
CA LEU A 414 -16.20 8.51 11.53
C LEU A 414 -15.95 7.13 12.11
N PHE A 415 -14.67 6.77 12.33
CA PHE A 415 -14.32 5.51 12.97
C PHE A 415 -14.77 5.47 14.43
N ASP A 416 -14.61 6.58 15.16
CA ASP A 416 -15.04 6.71 16.55
C ASP A 416 -16.56 6.73 16.67
N GLU A 417 -17.27 7.40 15.77
CA GLU A 417 -18.73 7.39 15.69
C GLU A 417 -19.24 5.97 15.44
N TRP A 418 -18.64 5.25 14.49
CA TRP A 418 -18.95 3.85 14.24
C TRP A 418 -18.68 2.98 15.48
N CYS A 419 -17.52 3.12 16.12
CA CYS A 419 -17.19 2.40 17.35
C CYS A 419 -18.23 2.68 18.45
N ARG A 420 -18.64 3.93 18.62
CA ARG A 420 -19.66 4.32 19.62
C ARG A 420 -21.02 3.72 19.28
N LYS A 421 -21.43 3.77 18.00
CA LYS A 421 -22.68 3.19 17.53
C LYS A 421 -22.72 1.67 17.77
N ILE A 422 -21.65 0.96 17.41
CA ILE A 422 -21.56 -0.49 17.62
C ILE A 422 -21.52 -0.83 19.11
N ASN A 423 -20.74 -0.09 19.92
CA ASN A 423 -20.73 -0.30 21.37
C ASN A 423 -22.11 -0.09 21.99
N ASN A 424 -22.84 0.94 21.58
CA ASN A 424 -24.21 1.17 22.04
C ASN A 424 -25.13 0.01 21.66
N SER A 425 -25.04 -0.49 20.42
CA SER A 425 -25.83 -1.64 19.96
C SER A 425 -25.40 -2.98 20.57
N ILE A 426 -24.18 -3.09 21.10
CA ILE A 426 -23.72 -4.23 21.91
C ILE A 426 -24.30 -4.15 23.33
N THR A 427 -24.42 -2.95 23.90
CA THR A 427 -24.93 -2.76 25.27
C THR A 427 -26.45 -2.72 25.37
N ASP A 428 -27.14 -2.34 24.30
CA ASP A 428 -28.59 -2.22 24.28
C ASP A 428 -29.24 -3.58 23.99
N ASP A 429 -29.80 -4.20 25.03
CA ASP A 429 -30.50 -5.49 24.93
C ASP A 429 -31.67 -5.45 23.92
N SER A 430 -32.24 -4.27 23.67
CA SER A 430 -33.35 -4.10 22.71
C SER A 430 -32.90 -4.18 21.25
N GLN A 431 -31.62 -3.90 20.96
CA GLN A 431 -31.03 -3.94 19.61
C GLN A 431 -30.03 -5.08 19.46
N SER A 432 -30.29 -6.23 20.08
CA SER A 432 -29.36 -7.37 20.21
C SER A 432 -28.57 -7.71 18.93
N ILE A 433 -27.44 -7.03 18.75
CA ILE A 433 -26.36 -7.46 17.84
C ILE A 433 -25.63 -8.64 18.49
N ASN A 434 -25.63 -8.69 19.83
CA ASN A 434 -25.12 -9.82 20.57
C ASN A 434 -25.98 -11.05 20.32
N LEU A 435 -25.34 -12.12 19.85
CA LEU A 435 -25.90 -13.46 19.92
C LEU A 435 -26.12 -13.77 21.40
N GLN A 436 -27.38 -13.86 21.81
CA GLN A 436 -27.72 -14.59 23.01
C GLN A 436 -27.36 -16.06 22.75
N THR A 437 -26.16 -16.47 23.12
CA THR A 437 -25.70 -17.84 22.85
C THR A 437 -26.54 -18.87 23.60
N THR A 438 -27.12 -18.45 24.72
CA THR A 438 -28.07 -19.18 25.57
C THR A 438 -29.52 -19.09 25.11
N GLY A 439 -29.83 -18.23 24.14
CA GLY A 439 -31.17 -18.02 23.59
C GLY A 439 -31.59 -19.15 22.63
N ARG A 440 -32.88 -19.17 22.27
CA ARG A 440 -33.38 -20.08 21.22
C ARG A 440 -32.83 -19.63 19.87
N ILE A 441 -32.66 -20.57 18.94
CA ILE A 441 -32.10 -20.29 17.61
C ILE A 441 -33.18 -19.84 16.61
N MET A 442 -34.37 -20.43 16.70
CA MET A 442 -35.54 -20.10 15.89
C MET A 442 -36.73 -19.80 16.81
N GLU A 443 -37.40 -18.68 16.55
CA GLU A 443 -38.64 -18.30 17.21
C GLU A 443 -39.71 -18.06 16.14
N ILE A 444 -40.88 -18.64 16.35
CA ILE A 444 -42.05 -18.37 15.51
C ILE A 444 -42.76 -17.17 16.13
N GLU A 445 -42.88 -16.10 15.36
CA GLU A 445 -43.61 -14.90 15.76
C GLU A 445 -45.10 -15.26 15.89
N SER A 446 -45.66 -15.09 17.09
CA SER A 446 -47.04 -15.50 17.41
C SER A 446 -48.10 -14.84 16.55
N ASP A 447 -47.77 -13.66 16.02
CA ASP A 447 -48.72 -12.76 15.38
C ASP A 447 -48.77 -12.99 13.86
N SER A 448 -47.67 -13.46 13.27
CA SER A 448 -47.51 -13.66 11.82
C SER A 448 -47.28 -15.11 11.42
N GLY A 449 -46.96 -16.01 12.36
CA GLY A 449 -46.56 -17.39 12.08
C GLY A 449 -45.19 -17.51 11.39
N ARG A 450 -44.46 -16.40 11.21
CA ARG A 450 -43.15 -16.39 10.53
C ARG A 450 -42.03 -16.87 11.44
N ILE A 451 -41.07 -17.58 10.87
CA ILE A 451 -39.86 -18.01 11.57
C ILE A 451 -38.82 -16.89 11.51
N ASN A 452 -38.42 -16.40 12.68
CA ASN A 452 -37.29 -15.50 12.86
C ASN A 452 -36.12 -16.23 13.53
N ILE A 453 -34.91 -15.86 13.15
CA ILE A 453 -33.67 -16.43 13.68
C ILE A 453 -32.94 -15.37 14.49
N THR A 454 -32.47 -15.76 15.66
CA THR A 454 -31.76 -14.89 16.62
C THR A 454 -30.45 -14.33 16.06
N TYR A 455 -29.90 -14.94 15.01
CA TYR A 455 -28.76 -14.42 14.26
C TYR A 455 -29.18 -13.17 13.46
N SER A 456 -29.11 -11.99 14.09
CA SER A 456 -29.60 -10.73 13.50
C SER A 456 -28.87 -10.35 12.19
N ASP A 457 -29.57 -9.67 11.28
CA ASP A 457 -28.95 -9.09 10.08
C ASP A 457 -27.90 -8.04 10.44
N SER A 458 -28.08 -7.35 11.56
CA SER A 458 -27.12 -6.42 12.14
C SER A 458 -25.79 -7.08 12.48
N LEU A 459 -25.79 -8.32 12.99
CA LEU A 459 -24.55 -9.06 13.22
C LEU A 459 -23.86 -9.44 11.91
N VAL A 460 -24.60 -9.89 10.89
CA VAL A 460 -24.02 -10.17 9.56
C VAL A 460 -23.37 -8.91 8.98
N LYS A 461 -24.03 -7.75 9.13
CA LYS A 461 -23.50 -6.45 8.73
C LYS A 461 -22.23 -6.11 9.51
N LEU A 462 -22.24 -6.26 10.84
CA LEU A 462 -21.08 -6.02 11.70
C LEU A 462 -19.87 -6.88 11.31
N LEU A 463 -20.08 -8.17 11.04
CA LEU A 463 -19.01 -9.08 10.59
C LEU A 463 -18.38 -8.60 9.28
N ARG A 464 -19.20 -8.12 8.34
CA ARG A 464 -18.70 -7.54 7.08
C ARG A 464 -17.94 -6.23 7.30
N GLU A 465 -18.46 -5.35 8.15
CA GLU A 465 -17.82 -4.07 8.50
C GLU A 465 -16.47 -4.30 9.14
N VAL A 466 -16.40 -5.15 10.18
CA VAL A 466 -15.16 -5.47 10.90
C VAL A 466 -14.12 -6.07 9.97
N ARG A 467 -14.51 -7.01 9.10
CA ARG A 467 -13.59 -7.57 8.10
C ARG A 467 -13.02 -6.49 7.18
N GLN A 468 -13.86 -5.56 6.71
CA GLN A 468 -13.44 -4.47 5.83
C GLN A 468 -12.52 -3.48 6.56
N LEU A 469 -12.85 -3.11 7.80
CA LEU A 469 -12.07 -2.17 8.62
C LEU A 469 -10.72 -2.77 9.05
N LEU A 470 -10.66 -4.07 9.37
CA LEU A 470 -9.39 -4.76 9.65
C LEU A 470 -8.50 -4.81 8.40
N SER A 471 -9.06 -5.11 7.22
CA SER A 471 -8.29 -5.08 5.96
C SER A 471 -7.72 -3.71 5.63
N MET A 472 -8.29 -2.66 6.24
CA MET A 472 -7.88 -1.26 6.11
C MET A 472 -6.81 -0.84 7.13
N GLY A 473 -6.39 -1.72 8.04
CA GLY A 473 -5.42 -1.43 9.10
C GLY A 473 -5.96 -0.61 10.26
N LEU A 474 -7.29 -0.54 10.45
CA LEU A 474 -7.89 0.17 11.58
C LEU A 474 -7.93 -0.70 12.83
N ASN A 475 -7.53 -0.12 13.96
CA ASN A 475 -7.47 -0.82 15.25
C ASN A 475 -8.85 -0.87 15.91
N ILE A 476 -9.53 -2.01 15.78
CA ILE A 476 -10.87 -2.21 16.33
C ILE A 476 -10.80 -2.56 17.82
N PRO A 477 -11.61 -1.92 18.69
CA PRO A 477 -11.67 -2.25 20.11
C PRO A 477 -11.95 -3.73 20.39
N GLY A 478 -11.23 -4.31 21.36
CA GLY A 478 -11.35 -5.73 21.72
C GLY A 478 -12.77 -6.18 22.09
N LYS A 479 -13.61 -5.29 22.63
CA LYS A 479 -15.03 -5.58 22.91
C LYS A 479 -15.80 -5.97 21.63
N ILE A 480 -15.60 -5.24 20.54
CA ILE A 480 -16.24 -5.51 19.25
C ILE A 480 -15.66 -6.79 18.65
N LEU A 481 -14.34 -6.98 18.73
CA LEU A 481 -13.68 -8.20 18.25
C LEU A 481 -14.18 -9.47 18.96
N ASN A 482 -14.50 -9.41 20.24
CA ASN A 482 -15.06 -10.55 20.97
C ASN A 482 -16.45 -10.95 20.47
N VAL A 483 -17.31 -9.97 20.18
CA VAL A 483 -18.65 -10.21 19.61
C VAL A 483 -18.53 -10.80 18.21
N VAL A 484 -17.62 -10.26 17.40
CA VAL A 484 -17.30 -10.75 16.05
C VAL A 484 -16.77 -12.17 16.09
N SER A 485 -15.81 -12.48 16.96
CA SER A 485 -15.23 -13.82 17.08
C SER A 485 -16.30 -14.87 17.44
N THR A 486 -17.21 -14.54 18.35
CA THR A 486 -18.36 -15.39 18.68
C THR A 486 -19.30 -15.51 17.47
N GLY A 487 -19.60 -14.40 16.79
CA GLY A 487 -20.45 -14.37 15.60
C GLY A 487 -19.90 -15.14 14.40
N GLU A 488 -18.58 -15.14 14.20
CA GLU A 488 -17.89 -15.84 13.12
C GLU A 488 -17.96 -17.35 13.27
N LYS A 489 -17.82 -17.88 14.51
CA LYS A 489 -17.96 -19.32 14.80
C LYS A 489 -19.30 -19.87 14.34
N PHE A 490 -20.35 -19.06 14.46
CA PHE A 490 -21.72 -19.45 14.13
C PHE A 490 -22.20 -18.95 12.77
N TYR A 491 -21.37 -18.22 12.01
CA TYR A 491 -21.76 -17.60 10.75
C TYR A 491 -22.32 -18.59 9.74
N ARG A 492 -21.59 -19.69 9.48
CA ARG A 492 -22.02 -20.73 8.52
C ARG A 492 -23.41 -21.26 8.86
N TYR A 493 -23.62 -21.58 10.13
CA TYR A 493 -24.87 -22.11 10.64
C TYR A 493 -25.99 -21.06 10.58
N GLY A 494 -25.71 -19.82 10.97
CA GLY A 494 -26.66 -18.70 10.89
C GLY A 494 -27.16 -18.41 9.48
N ILE A 495 -26.28 -18.46 8.47
CA ILE A 495 -26.68 -18.27 7.07
C ILE A 495 -27.57 -19.41 6.57
N ILE A 496 -27.23 -20.67 6.88
CA ILE A 496 -28.05 -21.82 6.47
C ILE A 496 -29.43 -21.75 7.13
N LEU A 497 -29.49 -21.47 8.42
CA LEU A 497 -30.75 -21.30 9.14
C LEU A 497 -31.59 -20.20 8.48
N LYS A 498 -30.98 -19.05 8.13
CA LYS A 498 -31.69 -17.96 7.44
C LYS A 498 -32.28 -18.38 6.10
N GLN A 499 -31.57 -19.20 5.34
CA GLN A 499 -32.10 -19.77 4.09
C GLN A 499 -33.31 -20.68 4.36
N VAL A 500 -33.24 -21.51 5.41
CA VAL A 500 -34.35 -22.39 5.81
C VAL A 500 -35.57 -21.60 6.30
N ALA A 501 -35.36 -20.56 7.12
CA ALA A 501 -36.44 -19.69 7.58
C ALA A 501 -37.04 -18.88 6.42
N HIS A 502 -36.22 -18.35 5.52
CA HIS A 502 -36.71 -17.67 4.32
C HIS A 502 -37.52 -18.62 3.43
N PHE A 503 -37.06 -19.85 3.24
CA PHE A 503 -37.80 -20.88 2.51
C PHE A 503 -39.17 -21.14 3.14
N TYR A 504 -39.23 -21.40 4.45
CA TYR A 504 -40.51 -21.62 5.14
C TYR A 504 -41.45 -20.39 5.04
N ASN A 505 -40.92 -19.19 5.24
CA ASN A 505 -41.71 -17.95 5.17
C ASN A 505 -42.20 -17.62 3.76
N THR A 506 -41.60 -18.20 2.70
CA THR A 506 -41.99 -17.97 1.30
C THR A 506 -42.70 -19.16 0.66
N ILE A 507 -42.78 -20.30 1.35
CA ILE A 507 -43.36 -21.52 0.78
C ILE A 507 -44.85 -21.32 0.46
N GLU A 508 -45.59 -20.61 1.32
CA GLU A 508 -47.01 -20.30 1.10
C GLU A 508 -47.23 -19.48 -0.19
N GLU A 509 -46.35 -18.51 -0.46
CA GLU A 509 -46.40 -17.67 -1.67
C GLU A 509 -46.03 -18.44 -2.94
N GLN A 510 -45.21 -19.48 -2.84
CA GLN A 510 -44.75 -20.30 -3.98
C GLN A 510 -45.62 -21.54 -4.21
N MET A 511 -46.50 -21.90 -3.28
CA MET A 511 -47.33 -23.10 -3.36
C MET A 511 -48.58 -22.90 -4.22
N LEU A 512 -48.77 -23.81 -5.19
CA LEU A 512 -50.04 -23.90 -5.91
C LEU A 512 -51.14 -24.45 -4.99
N PRO A 513 -52.38 -23.91 -5.04
CA PRO A 513 -53.48 -24.34 -4.16
C PRO A 513 -53.75 -25.86 -4.19
N CYS A 514 -53.56 -26.51 -5.35
CA CYS A 514 -53.75 -27.96 -5.48
C CYS A 514 -52.66 -28.80 -4.77
N HIS A 515 -51.47 -28.26 -4.52
CA HIS A 515 -50.38 -28.95 -3.82
C HIS A 515 -50.48 -28.84 -2.30
N GLN A 516 -51.29 -27.90 -1.78
CA GLN A 516 -51.41 -27.64 -0.33
C GLN A 516 -51.83 -28.90 0.46
N ALA A 517 -52.76 -29.69 -0.08
CA ALA A 517 -53.21 -30.91 0.58
C ALA A 517 -52.13 -32.00 0.61
N MET A 518 -51.30 -32.08 -0.42
CA MET A 518 -50.23 -33.09 -0.52
C MET A 518 -49.04 -32.77 0.37
N MET A 519 -48.75 -31.48 0.59
CA MET A 519 -47.61 -31.01 1.39
C MET A 519 -47.91 -30.87 2.88
N LEU A 520 -49.18 -31.04 3.29
CA LEU A 520 -49.63 -30.79 4.66
C LEU A 520 -48.91 -31.70 5.67
N GLU A 521 -48.69 -32.97 5.32
CA GLU A 521 -48.01 -33.93 6.19
C GLU A 521 -46.53 -33.54 6.41
N GLU A 522 -45.86 -33.14 5.34
CA GLU A 522 -44.47 -32.68 5.34
C GLU A 522 -44.31 -31.36 6.09
N ALA A 523 -45.27 -30.43 5.94
CA ALA A 523 -45.27 -29.15 6.65
C ALA A 523 -45.44 -29.35 8.16
N ILE A 524 -46.37 -30.23 8.56
CA ILE A 524 -46.54 -30.61 9.97
C ILE A 524 -45.28 -31.30 10.51
N ALA A 525 -44.62 -32.14 9.70
CA ALA A 525 -43.37 -32.79 10.09
C ALA A 525 -42.24 -31.76 10.29
N PHE A 526 -42.16 -30.73 9.44
CA PHE A 526 -41.24 -29.62 9.56
C PHE A 526 -41.52 -28.78 10.82
N GLU A 527 -42.76 -28.38 11.05
CA GLU A 527 -43.16 -27.62 12.25
C GLU A 527 -42.89 -28.38 13.55
N LYS A 528 -43.10 -29.70 13.58
CA LYS A 528 -42.76 -30.55 14.74
C LYS A 528 -41.27 -30.54 15.09
N LEU A 529 -40.38 -30.17 14.16
CA LEU A 529 -38.95 -30.00 14.44
C LEU A 529 -38.62 -28.63 15.06
N ILE A 530 -39.52 -27.66 14.95
CA ILE A 530 -39.34 -26.28 15.40
C ILE A 530 -40.13 -26.01 16.68
N LEU A 531 -41.38 -26.48 16.75
CA LEU A 531 -42.27 -26.31 17.89
C LEU A 531 -41.95 -27.34 19.01
N PRO A 532 -41.82 -26.90 20.28
CA PRO A 532 -41.68 -27.82 21.39
C PRO A 532 -42.98 -28.62 21.58
N LYS A 533 -42.87 -29.96 21.73
CA LYS A 533 -43.97 -30.80 22.21
C LYS A 533 -44.43 -30.22 23.57
N LYS A 534 -45.69 -29.82 23.67
CA LYS A 534 -46.30 -29.26 24.91
C LYS A 534 -46.19 -30.19 26.13
N ASN A 535 -45.87 -31.47 25.94
CA ASN A 535 -45.74 -32.43 27.03
C ASN A 535 -44.25 -32.67 27.28
N GLY A 536 -43.73 -32.08 28.38
CA GLY A 536 -42.31 -32.01 28.74
C GLY A 536 -41.59 -33.33 29.05
N VAL A 537 -41.81 -34.39 28.28
CA VAL A 537 -41.26 -35.73 28.54
C VAL A 537 -40.17 -36.16 27.55
N GLU A 538 -39.99 -35.48 26.42
CA GLU A 538 -38.88 -35.83 25.52
C GLU A 538 -38.21 -34.58 24.99
N LYS A 539 -37.00 -34.33 25.51
CA LYS A 539 -35.92 -33.47 25.00
C LYS A 539 -36.31 -32.72 23.72
N SER A 540 -37.24 -31.76 23.83
CA SER A 540 -37.43 -30.71 22.84
C SER A 540 -36.05 -30.12 22.71
N ILE A 541 -35.42 -30.29 21.56
CA ILE A 541 -33.99 -30.03 21.42
C ILE A 541 -33.86 -28.52 21.65
N LYS A 542 -33.53 -28.11 22.88
CA LYS A 542 -33.10 -26.77 23.21
C LYS A 542 -31.72 -26.66 22.56
N VAL A 543 -31.71 -26.51 21.23
CA VAL A 543 -30.49 -26.24 20.49
C VAL A 543 -30.21 -24.79 20.81
N THR A 544 -29.16 -24.57 21.60
CA THR A 544 -28.55 -23.27 21.84
C THR A 544 -27.32 -23.17 20.95
N TRP A 545 -26.81 -21.96 20.75
CA TRP A 545 -25.61 -21.76 19.92
C TRP A 545 -24.37 -22.42 20.55
N ASP A 546 -24.35 -22.65 21.86
CA ASP A 546 -23.19 -23.15 22.59
C ASP A 546 -22.68 -24.54 22.16
N ASP A 547 -23.47 -25.36 21.44
CA ASP A 547 -23.08 -26.72 21.03
C ASP A 547 -23.09 -26.90 19.49
N PRO A 548 -21.95 -26.66 18.80
CA PRO A 548 -21.87 -26.69 17.34
C PRO A 548 -22.19 -28.06 16.73
N LYS A 549 -21.92 -29.17 17.45
CA LYS A 549 -22.24 -30.52 16.96
C LYS A 549 -23.75 -30.77 16.95
N LYS A 550 -24.46 -30.33 18.00
CA LYS A 550 -25.92 -30.40 18.04
C LYS A 550 -26.56 -29.48 17.01
N LEU A 551 -25.98 -28.30 16.83
CA LEU A 551 -26.42 -27.33 15.83
C LEU A 551 -26.35 -27.90 14.41
N GLU A 552 -25.24 -28.56 14.06
CA GLU A 552 -25.07 -29.20 12.74
C GLU A 552 -26.05 -30.35 12.51
N LEU A 553 -26.25 -31.22 13.51
CA LEU A 553 -27.25 -32.29 13.43
C LEU A 553 -28.67 -31.74 13.29
N TYR A 554 -28.98 -30.63 13.97
CA TYR A 554 -30.28 -29.97 13.87
C TYR A 554 -30.49 -29.34 12.49
N ILE A 555 -29.49 -28.63 11.97
CA ILE A 555 -29.51 -28.04 10.62
C ILE A 555 -29.67 -29.11 9.55
N ASN A 556 -28.95 -30.23 9.65
CA ASN A 556 -29.10 -31.35 8.71
C ASN A 556 -30.50 -31.95 8.73
N LYS A 557 -31.17 -32.03 9.90
CA LYS A 557 -32.56 -32.50 9.99
C LYS A 557 -33.53 -31.51 9.35
N LEU A 558 -33.33 -30.21 9.57
CA LEU A 558 -34.16 -29.16 9.00
C LEU A 558 -33.99 -29.06 7.49
N GLN A 559 -32.76 -29.14 6.96
CA GLN A 559 -32.51 -29.15 5.53
C GLN A 559 -33.16 -30.35 4.86
N LYS A 560 -33.04 -31.57 5.42
CA LYS A 560 -33.72 -32.75 4.89
C LYS A 560 -35.24 -32.64 4.92
N ALA A 561 -35.81 -31.99 5.93
CA ALA A 561 -37.25 -31.75 6.00
C ALA A 561 -37.69 -30.69 4.97
N ALA A 562 -36.90 -29.64 4.77
CA ALA A 562 -37.13 -28.63 3.73
C ALA A 562 -37.00 -29.24 2.31
N GLU A 563 -36.01 -30.09 2.05
CA GLU A 563 -35.84 -30.80 0.77
C GLU A 563 -37.03 -31.71 0.45
N LYS A 564 -37.59 -32.40 1.46
CA LYS A 564 -38.80 -33.22 1.28
C LYS A 564 -40.00 -32.38 0.86
N LEU A 565 -40.18 -31.21 1.48
CA LEU A 565 -41.20 -30.22 1.10
C LEU A 565 -40.98 -29.71 -0.33
N THR A 566 -39.74 -29.45 -0.74
CA THR A 566 -39.48 -29.02 -2.14
C THR A 566 -39.74 -30.17 -3.13
N SER A 567 -39.44 -31.42 -2.78
CA SER A 567 -39.63 -32.57 -3.67
C SER A 567 -41.09 -32.99 -3.88
N THR A 568 -42.01 -32.47 -3.05
CA THR A 568 -43.46 -32.70 -3.14
C THR A 568 -44.18 -31.60 -3.93
N GLN A 569 -43.51 -30.50 -4.27
CA GLN A 569 -43.97 -29.51 -5.26
C GLN A 569 -43.86 -30.08 -6.69
#